data_AF-A0A3L7XFH6-F1
#
_entry.id   AF-A0A3L7XFH6-F1
#
_cell.length_a   1.000
_cell.length_b   1.000
_cell.length_c   1.000
_cell.angle_alpha   90.00
_cell.angle_beta   90.00
_cell.angle_gamma   90.00
#
_symmetry.space_group_name_H-M   'P 1'
#
loop_
_entity.id
_entity.type
_entity.pdbx_description
1 polymer ?
#
loop_
_entity_poly.entity_id
_entity_poly.type
_entity_poly.pdbx_seq_one_letter_code
_entity_poly.pdbx_strand_id
1 'polypeptide(L)'
;MTSPRKSPTSTPVRASRATPRPWAPTELIAILDETYGRAPQQASNAPVFELVLTLLSQHTSDRNSGEAMHRLIERFPAWDDIVAAPVREVEDAIRAGGLAPTKSKRLHALLAEVKSRCPDWDLS
;
A
#
# COMPACT_ATOMS: atom_id res chain seq x y z
N MET A 1 6.36 -46.13 62.59
CA MET A 1 6.70 -44.70 62.43
C MET A 1 6.23 -44.27 61.05
N THR A 2 5.49 -43.16 61.03
CA THR A 2 4.53 -42.71 60.02
C THR A 2 5.17 -42.18 58.73
N SER A 3 4.60 -42.62 57.59
CA SER A 3 4.93 -42.13 56.25
C SER A 3 4.47 -40.66 56.07
N PRO A 4 5.28 -39.75 55.52
CA PRO A 4 4.88 -38.36 55.34
C PRO A 4 3.94 -38.23 54.12
N ARG A 5 2.75 -37.67 54.37
CA ARG A 5 1.72 -37.39 53.37
C ARG A 5 2.21 -36.22 52.49
N LYS A 6 2.37 -36.42 51.18
CA LYS A 6 2.69 -35.34 50.22
C LYS A 6 1.53 -34.33 50.18
N SER A 7 1.84 -33.06 50.40
CA SER A 7 0.90 -31.95 50.26
C SER A 7 0.45 -31.79 48.81
N PRO A 8 -0.83 -31.43 48.53
CA PRO A 8 -1.29 -31.26 47.17
C PRO A 8 -0.68 -29.98 46.56
N THR A 9 0.00 -30.12 45.42
CA THR A 9 0.50 -29.02 44.62
C THR A 9 -0.70 -28.23 44.06
N SER A 10 -0.85 -26.97 44.47
CA SER A 10 -1.87 -26.07 43.92
C SER A 10 -1.55 -25.75 42.46
N THR A 11 -2.39 -26.20 41.53
CA THR A 11 -2.35 -25.78 40.12
C THR A 11 -2.67 -24.27 40.06
N PRO A 12 -1.85 -23.43 39.40
CA PRO A 12 -2.20 -22.03 39.23
C PRO A 12 -3.39 -21.94 38.26
N VAL A 13 -4.52 -21.47 38.76
CA VAL A 13 -5.67 -21.10 37.93
C VAL A 13 -5.22 -19.95 37.03
N ARG A 14 -5.05 -20.24 35.73
CA ARG A 14 -4.76 -19.22 34.73
C ARG A 14 -5.92 -18.23 34.73
N ALA A 15 -5.70 -17.03 35.29
CA ALA A 15 -6.69 -15.98 35.32
C ALA A 15 -7.22 -15.74 33.89
N SER A 16 -8.54 -15.86 33.73
CA SER A 16 -9.22 -15.45 32.52
C SER A 16 -8.89 -13.98 32.28
N ARG A 17 -8.08 -13.66 31.26
CA ARG A 17 -7.88 -12.27 30.84
C ARG A 17 -9.22 -11.80 30.30
N ALA A 18 -9.90 -10.95 31.04
CA ALA A 18 -11.06 -10.24 30.55
C ALA A 18 -10.72 -9.61 29.19
N THR A 19 -11.57 -9.84 28.20
CA THR A 19 -11.39 -9.21 26.88
C THR A 19 -11.51 -7.71 27.06
N PRO A 20 -10.52 -6.92 26.63
CA PRO A 20 -10.60 -5.47 26.70
C PRO A 20 -11.83 -4.99 25.94
N ARG A 21 -12.47 -3.92 26.44
CA ARG A 21 -13.50 -3.22 25.68
C ARG A 21 -12.90 -2.78 24.33
N PRO A 22 -13.59 -2.98 23.20
CA PRO A 22 -13.15 -2.39 21.93
C PRO A 22 -13.20 -0.86 22.02
N TRP A 23 -12.18 -0.20 21.45
CA TRP A 23 -12.16 1.25 21.32
C TRP A 23 -13.24 1.72 20.35
N ALA A 24 -13.86 2.87 20.63
CA ALA A 24 -14.67 3.59 19.65
C ALA A 24 -13.76 4.16 18.54
N PRO A 25 -14.27 4.41 17.31
CA PRO A 25 -13.46 4.96 16.22
C PRO A 25 -12.71 6.24 16.59
N THR A 26 -13.32 7.13 17.37
CA THR A 26 -12.71 8.39 17.82
C THR A 26 -11.56 8.16 18.80
N GLU A 27 -11.71 7.22 19.73
CA GLU A 27 -10.67 6.83 20.69
C GLU A 27 -9.48 6.21 19.95
N LEU A 28 -9.74 5.34 18.98
CA LEU A 28 -8.71 4.72 18.16
C LEU A 28 -7.94 5.76 17.34
N ILE A 29 -8.64 6.69 16.69
CA ILE A 29 -8.01 7.78 15.93
C ILE A 29 -7.11 8.62 16.84
N ALA A 30 -7.57 9.00 18.04
CA ALA A 30 -6.76 9.77 18.98
C ALA A 30 -5.47 9.02 19.40
N ILE A 31 -5.58 7.71 19.68
CA ILE A 31 -4.42 6.87 20.02
C ILE A 31 -3.43 6.81 18.85
N LEU A 32 -3.92 6.62 17.62
CA LEU A 32 -3.06 6.54 16.43
C LEU A 32 -2.40 7.88 16.12
N ASP A 33 -3.15 8.99 16.25
CA ASP A 33 -2.62 10.35 16.07
C ASP A 33 -1.52 10.67 17.10
N GLU A 34 -1.70 10.27 18.37
CA GLU A 34 -0.69 10.45 19.42
C GLU A 34 0.55 9.57 19.15
N THR A 35 0.36 8.33 18.70
CA THR A 35 1.44 7.36 18.54
C THR A 35 2.28 7.59 17.28
N TYR A 36 1.63 7.88 16.15
CA TYR A 36 2.26 7.95 14.83
C TYR A 36 2.33 9.37 14.28
N GLY A 37 1.67 10.32 14.93
CA GLY A 37 1.42 11.65 14.37
C GLY A 37 0.29 11.61 13.34
N ARG A 38 -0.48 12.70 13.27
CA ARG A 38 -1.44 12.90 12.19
C ARG A 38 -0.69 13.33 10.93
N ALA A 39 -0.61 12.45 9.94
CA ALA A 39 -0.13 12.83 8.62
C ALA A 39 -1.09 13.90 8.03
N PRO A 40 -0.59 15.05 7.54
CA PRO A 40 -1.45 16.02 6.87
C PRO A 40 -2.04 15.39 5.61
N GLN A 41 -3.33 15.63 5.36
CA GLN A 41 -3.91 15.30 4.06
C GLN A 41 -3.31 16.26 3.02
N GLN A 42 -2.39 15.75 2.21
CA GLN A 42 -1.77 16.52 1.13
C GLN A 42 -2.35 16.08 -0.21
N ALA A 43 -3.03 17.01 -0.89
CA ALA A 43 -3.39 16.78 -2.28
C ALA A 43 -2.12 16.83 -3.13
N SER A 44 -1.89 15.79 -3.93
CA SER A 44 -0.72 15.69 -4.82
C SER A 44 -0.75 16.72 -5.96
N ASN A 45 -1.91 17.33 -6.26
CA ASN A 45 -2.17 18.16 -7.45
C ASN A 45 -1.79 17.49 -8.78
N ALA A 46 -1.45 16.20 -8.77
CA ALA A 46 -1.10 15.38 -9.91
C ALA A 46 -1.87 14.04 -9.83
N PRO A 47 -3.20 14.05 -10.02
CA PRO A 47 -4.05 12.88 -9.75
C PRO A 47 -3.72 11.66 -10.63
N VAL A 48 -3.34 11.87 -11.90
CA VAL A 48 -2.89 10.78 -12.78
C VAL A 48 -1.58 10.18 -12.28
N PHE A 49 -0.65 11.02 -11.81
CA PHE A 49 0.61 10.57 -11.23
C PHE A 49 0.36 9.68 -9.99
N GLU A 50 -0.52 10.12 -9.08
CA GLU A 50 -0.90 9.32 -7.90
C GLU A 50 -1.58 8.00 -8.26
N LEU A 51 -2.45 8.01 -9.27
CA LEU A 51 -3.12 6.80 -9.73
C LEU A 51 -2.12 5.78 -10.27
N VAL A 52 -1.15 6.23 -11.07
CA VAL A 52 -0.06 5.39 -11.57
C VAL A 52 0.82 4.90 -10.43
N LEU A 53 1.22 5.78 -9.50
CA LEU A 53 2.03 5.40 -8.34
C LEU A 53 1.32 4.37 -7.46
N THR A 54 0.01 4.52 -7.27
CA THR A 54 -0.85 3.58 -6.53
C THR A 54 -0.91 2.21 -7.21
N LEU A 55 -0.96 2.16 -8.54
CA LEU A 55 -0.85 0.88 -9.26
C LEU A 55 0.52 0.24 -9.05
N LEU A 56 1.59 1.05 -9.10
CA LEU A 56 2.96 0.56 -8.96
C LEU A 56 3.30 0.12 -7.53
N SER A 57 2.62 0.64 -6.50
CA SER A 57 2.85 0.30 -5.09
C SER A 57 2.30 -1.05 -4.65
N GLN A 58 1.43 -1.66 -5.46
CA GLN A 58 0.84 -2.96 -5.12
C GLN A 58 1.93 -4.03 -4.96
N HIS A 59 1.95 -4.71 -3.81
CA HIS A 59 2.88 -5.81 -3.52
C HIS A 59 4.37 -5.46 -3.67
N THR A 60 4.78 -4.25 -3.27
CA THR A 60 6.20 -3.87 -3.24
C THR A 60 6.47 -2.84 -2.14
N SER A 61 7.71 -2.36 -2.03
CA SER A 61 8.08 -1.31 -1.08
C SER A 61 7.98 0.09 -1.70
N ASP A 62 7.87 1.12 -0.87
CA ASP A 62 7.85 2.52 -1.32
C ASP A 62 9.06 2.86 -2.17
N ARG A 63 10.25 2.40 -1.76
CA ARG A 63 11.50 2.55 -2.52
C ARG A 63 11.38 1.98 -3.93
N ASN A 64 10.83 0.78 -4.07
CA ASN A 64 10.71 0.12 -5.36
C ASN A 64 9.62 0.75 -6.24
N SER A 65 8.54 1.21 -5.63
CA SER A 65 7.46 1.94 -6.31
C SER A 65 7.96 3.26 -6.86
N GLY A 66 8.69 4.02 -6.04
CA GLY A 66 9.31 5.28 -6.42
C GLY A 66 10.34 5.11 -7.54
N GLU A 67 11.20 4.09 -7.43
CA GLU A 67 12.16 3.75 -8.50
C GLU A 67 11.46 3.39 -9.82
N ALA A 68 10.39 2.58 -9.76
CA ALA A 68 9.62 2.22 -10.94
C ALA A 68 8.93 3.43 -11.58
N MET A 69 8.35 4.33 -10.77
CA MET A 69 7.75 5.57 -11.25
C MET A 69 8.79 6.48 -11.88
N HIS A 70 9.93 6.68 -11.23
CA HIS A 70 11.02 7.52 -11.73
C HIS A 70 11.52 7.05 -13.10
N ARG A 71 11.82 5.76 -13.24
CA ARG A 71 12.24 5.17 -14.52
C ARG A 71 11.17 5.27 -15.61
N LEU A 72 9.90 5.11 -15.23
CA LEU A 72 8.78 5.21 -16.16
C LEU A 72 8.67 6.62 -16.75
N ILE A 73 8.68 7.66 -15.91
CA ILE A 73 8.56 9.06 -16.38
C ILE A 73 9.85 9.57 -17.05
N GLU A 74 11.02 9.03 -16.68
CA GLU A 74 12.29 9.33 -17.36
C GLU A 74 12.28 8.77 -18.78
N ARG A 75 11.76 7.55 -18.96
CA ARG A 75 11.67 6.89 -20.27
C ARG A 75 10.53 7.44 -21.13
N PHE A 76 9.41 7.83 -20.52
CA PHE A 76 8.19 8.27 -21.19
C PHE A 76 7.72 9.60 -20.56
N PRO A 77 8.19 10.75 -21.06
CA PRO A 77 7.91 12.05 -20.46
C PRO A 77 6.44 12.49 -20.49
N ALA A 78 5.64 11.96 -21.42
CA ALA A 78 4.20 12.20 -21.47
C ALA A 78 3.39 10.91 -21.27
N TRP A 79 2.18 11.04 -20.70
CA TRP A 79 1.26 9.91 -20.53
C TRP A 79 0.88 9.26 -21.88
N ASP A 80 0.73 10.08 -22.92
CA ASP A 80 0.47 9.60 -24.28
C ASP A 80 1.63 8.74 -24.82
N ASP A 81 2.88 9.00 -24.40
CA ASP A 81 4.04 8.17 -24.77
C ASP A 81 3.94 6.77 -24.16
N ILE A 82 3.48 6.67 -22.91
CA ILE A 82 3.26 5.38 -22.24
C ILE A 82 2.14 4.59 -22.94
N VAL A 83 1.04 5.26 -23.30
CA VAL A 83 -0.08 4.62 -24.02
C VAL A 83 0.38 4.08 -25.38
N ALA A 84 1.21 4.83 -26.09
CA ALA A 84 1.72 4.46 -27.41
C ALA A 84 2.86 3.41 -27.37
N ALA A 85 3.56 3.29 -26.25
CA ALA A 85 4.71 2.41 -26.11
C ALA A 85 4.33 0.92 -26.22
N PRO A 86 5.24 0.05 -26.69
CA PRO A 86 5.04 -1.39 -26.56
C PRO A 86 4.99 -1.80 -25.08
N VAL A 87 4.02 -2.65 -24.72
CA VAL A 87 3.83 -3.12 -23.31
C VAL A 87 5.12 -3.67 -22.70
N ARG A 88 5.97 -4.34 -23.50
CA ARG A 88 7.28 -4.87 -23.06
C ARG A 88 8.24 -3.76 -22.58
N GLU A 89 8.20 -2.59 -23.21
CA GLU A 89 9.06 -1.47 -22.87
C GLU A 89 8.61 -0.79 -21.58
N VAL A 90 7.30 -0.70 -21.39
CA VAL A 90 6.70 -0.26 -20.13
C VAL A 90 7.00 -1.26 -19.02
N GLU A 91 6.90 -2.56 -19.29
CA GLU A 91 7.29 -3.63 -18.35
C GLU A 91 8.76 -3.50 -17.92
N ASP A 92 9.67 -3.28 -18.88
CA ASP A 92 11.09 -3.07 -18.59
C ASP A 92 11.32 -1.87 -17.66
N ALA A 93 10.64 -0.74 -17.92
CA ALA A 93 10.76 0.48 -17.14
C ALA A 93 10.32 0.27 -15.68
N ILE A 94 9.23 -0.48 -15.46
CA ILE A 94 8.65 -0.68 -14.13
C ILE A 94 9.16 -1.93 -13.41
N ARG A 95 10.18 -2.63 -13.96
CA ARG A 95 10.66 -3.93 -13.45
C ARG A 95 11.02 -3.90 -11.96
N ALA A 96 11.56 -2.79 -11.46
CA ALA A 96 11.90 -2.62 -10.05
C ALA A 96 10.69 -2.72 -9.10
N GLY A 97 9.48 -2.40 -9.59
CA GLY A 97 8.24 -2.39 -8.81
C GLY A 97 7.64 -3.77 -8.55
N GLY A 98 8.19 -4.85 -9.10
CA GLY A 98 7.66 -6.21 -8.95
C GLY A 98 6.34 -6.44 -9.69
N LEU A 99 6.04 -7.70 -10.04
CA LEU A 99 4.86 -8.08 -10.85
C LEU A 99 4.75 -7.30 -12.18
N ALA A 100 5.88 -6.85 -12.73
CA ALA A 100 5.92 -5.97 -13.91
C ALA A 100 5.12 -6.49 -15.11
N PRO A 101 5.14 -7.79 -15.48
CA PRO A 101 4.32 -8.30 -16.60
C PRO A 101 2.81 -8.12 -16.41
N THR A 102 2.34 -8.12 -15.16
CA THR A 102 0.93 -7.88 -14.83
C THR A 102 0.65 -6.38 -14.74
N LYS A 103 1.54 -5.63 -14.07
CA LYS A 103 1.37 -4.18 -13.88
C LYS A 103 1.46 -3.41 -15.20
N SER A 104 2.29 -3.80 -16.15
CA SER A 104 2.43 -3.12 -17.45
C SER A 104 1.13 -3.16 -18.26
N LYS A 105 0.50 -4.34 -18.35
CA LYS A 105 -0.80 -4.52 -19.00
C LYS A 105 -1.90 -3.73 -18.31
N ARG A 106 -1.92 -3.74 -16.97
CA ARG A 106 -2.88 -2.96 -16.17
C ARG A 106 -2.68 -1.46 -16.33
N LEU A 107 -1.43 -1.00 -16.41
CA LEU A 107 -1.08 0.40 -16.60
C LEU A 107 -1.60 0.91 -17.95
N HIS A 108 -1.41 0.14 -19.02
CA HIS A 108 -2.00 0.47 -20.33
C HIS A 108 -3.52 0.57 -20.27
N ALA A 109 -4.19 -0.44 -19.70
CA ALA A 109 -5.65 -0.43 -19.58
C ALA A 109 -6.14 0.76 -18.75
N LEU A 110 -5.45 1.06 -17.65
CA LEU A 110 -5.75 2.20 -16.79
C LEU A 110 -5.60 3.53 -17.52
N LEU A 111 -4.48 3.76 -18.21
CA LEU A 111 -4.23 5.02 -18.92
C LEU A 111 -5.13 5.17 -20.15
N ALA A 112 -5.45 4.09 -20.86
CA ALA A 112 -6.42 4.11 -21.95
C ALA A 112 -7.81 4.50 -21.45
N GLU A 113 -8.25 3.96 -20.31
CA GLU A 113 -9.54 4.33 -19.70
C GLU A 113 -9.54 5.80 -19.26
N VAL A 114 -8.48 6.26 -18.60
CA VAL A 114 -8.33 7.67 -18.21
C VAL A 114 -8.39 8.57 -19.44
N LYS A 115 -7.60 8.29 -20.49
CA LYS A 115 -7.61 9.07 -21.72
C LYS A 115 -8.99 9.11 -22.40
N SER A 116 -9.73 8.01 -22.34
CA SER A 116 -11.08 7.93 -22.89
C SER A 116 -12.08 8.84 -22.16
N ARG A 117 -11.91 9.04 -20.84
CA ARG A 117 -12.82 9.88 -20.03
C ARG A 117 -12.35 11.32 -19.95
N CYS A 118 -11.04 11.52 -19.90
CA CYS A 118 -10.35 12.79 -19.70
C CYS A 118 -9.23 12.92 -20.76
N PRO A 119 -9.56 13.38 -21.99
CA PRO A 119 -8.60 13.45 -23.08
C PRO A 119 -7.37 14.34 -22.82
N ASP A 120 -7.48 15.29 -21.89
CA ASP A 120 -6.45 16.22 -21.47
C ASP A 120 -5.65 15.76 -20.23
N TRP A 121 -5.93 14.55 -19.72
CA TRP A 121 -5.33 13.99 -18.49
C TRP A 121 -5.70 14.71 -17.20
N ASP A 122 -6.77 15.51 -17.18
CA ASP A 122 -7.28 16.15 -15.97
C ASP A 122 -8.28 15.24 -15.21
N LEU A 123 -8.03 15.01 -13.92
CA LEU A 123 -8.88 14.20 -13.02
C LEU A 123 -9.32 15.01 -11.77
N SER A 124 -9.20 16.33 -11.81
CA SER A 124 -9.60 17.22 -10.72
C SER A 124 -11.11 17.45 -10.62
#